data_AF-A0A7Y2CHP5-F1
#
_entry.id   AF-A0A7Y2CHP5-F1
#
_cell.length_a   1.000
_cell.length_b   1.000
_cell.length_c   1.000
_cell.angle_alpha   90.00
_cell.angle_beta   90.00
_cell.angle_gamma   90.00
#
_symmetry.space_group_name_H-M   'P 1'
#
loop_
_entity.id
_entity.type
_entity.pdbx_description
1 polymer ?
#
loop_
_entity_poly.entity_id
_entity_poly.type
_entity_poly.pdbx_seq_one_letter_code
_entity_poly.pdbx_strand_id
1 'polypeptide(L)'
;MSWWVYVLRSERIRRTYVGVTTDPERRLAEHNGEKPGGAKSTRAGRPWGVAALYGPYKNQSEAQTAEHDVRSHPADERLGRAT
;
A
#
# COMPACT_ATOMS: atom_id res chain seq x y z
N MET A 1 -5.95 15.19 -9.43
CA MET A 1 -4.93 14.31 -8.84
C MET A 1 -5.55 12.93 -8.68
N SER A 2 -4.88 11.89 -9.17
CA SER A 2 -5.38 10.51 -9.07
C SER A 2 -4.98 9.91 -7.73
N TRP A 3 -5.90 9.17 -7.10
CA TRP A 3 -5.64 8.45 -5.86
C TRP A 3 -5.49 6.96 -6.13
N TRP A 4 -4.64 6.30 -5.36
CA TRP A 4 -4.36 4.87 -5.47
C TRP A 4 -4.45 4.21 -4.10
N VAL A 5 -5.00 3.01 -4.06
CA VAL A 5 -4.82 2.09 -2.94
C VAL A 5 -3.62 1.21 -3.27
N TYR A 6 -2.65 1.13 -2.37
CA TYR A 6 -1.48 0.28 -2.56
C TYR A 6 -1.44 -0.82 -1.52
N VAL A 7 -0.94 -1.98 -1.96
CA VAL A 7 -0.61 -3.11 -1.09
C VAL A 7 0.89 -3.34 -1.18
N LEU A 8 1.58 -3.17 -0.06
CA LEU A 8 2.98 -3.54 0.07
C LEU A 8 3.09 -4.94 0.67
N ARG A 9 4.07 -5.69 0.23
CA ARG A 9 4.46 -6.97 0.82
C ARG A 9 5.90 -6.89 1.31
N SER A 10 6.13 -7.36 2.53
CA SER A 10 7.49 -7.49 3.04
C SER A 10 8.18 -8.67 2.36
N GLU A 11 9.43 -8.48 1.97
CA GLU A 11 10.27 -9.56 1.42
C GLU A 11 10.84 -10.47 2.52
N ARG A 12 10.81 -10.03 3.78
CA ARG A 12 11.40 -10.76 4.92
C ARG A 12 10.41 -11.46 5.81
N ILE A 13 9.20 -10.92 5.95
CA ILE A 13 8.18 -11.46 6.84
C ILE A 13 6.86 -11.64 6.10
N ARG A 14 6.02 -12.58 6.57
CA ARG A 14 4.68 -12.82 6.01
C ARG A 14 3.71 -11.72 6.45
N ARG A 15 3.89 -10.51 5.93
CA ARG A 15 3.05 -9.36 6.25
C ARG A 15 2.83 -8.47 5.04
N THR A 16 1.61 -7.93 4.97
CA THR A 16 1.23 -6.88 4.03
C THR A 16 0.98 -5.55 4.75
N TYR A 17 1.03 -4.45 4.01
CA TYR A 17 0.58 -3.14 4.44
C TYR A 17 -0.32 -2.54 3.37
N VAL A 18 -1.47 -1.99 3.76
CA VAL A 18 -2.43 -1.36 2.84
C VAL A 18 -2.56 0.11 3.21
N GLY A 19 -2.58 0.99 2.21
CA GLY A 19 -2.84 2.41 2.40
C GLY A 19 -3.20 3.12 1.11
N VAL A 20 -3.43 4.43 1.21
CA VAL A 20 -3.73 5.30 0.06
C VAL A 20 -2.62 6.33 -0.20
N THR A 21 -2.44 6.71 -1.45
CA THR A 21 -1.48 7.73 -1.88
C THR A 21 -1.86 8.30 -3.25
N THR A 22 -1.40 9.51 -3.55
CA THR A 22 -1.39 10.08 -4.91
C THR A 22 -0.10 9.77 -5.67
N ASP A 23 0.90 9.25 -4.98
CA ASP A 23 2.24 8.95 -5.50
C ASP A 23 2.75 7.64 -4.86
N PRO A 24 2.59 6.49 -5.55
CA PRO A 24 3.01 5.18 -5.05
C PRO A 24 4.52 5.04 -4.87
N GLU A 25 5.31 5.58 -5.78
CA GLU A 25 6.78 5.46 -5.76
C GLU A 25 7.36 6.20 -4.55
N ARG A 26 6.95 7.45 -4.32
CA ARG A 26 7.33 8.20 -3.11
C ARG A 26 6.94 7.44 -1.86
N ARG A 27 5.72 6.89 -1.82
CA ARG A 27 5.20 6.19 -0.64
C ARG A 27 5.99 4.90 -0.34
N LEU A 28 6.41 4.18 -1.37
CA LEU A 28 7.28 3.02 -1.24
C LEU A 28 8.63 3.41 -0.61
N ALA A 29 9.29 4.44 -1.13
CA ALA A 29 10.55 4.95 -0.60
C ALA A 29 10.43 5.39 0.88
N GLU A 30 9.32 6.02 1.26
CA GLU A 30 9.02 6.36 2.65
C GLU A 30 8.91 5.11 3.55
N HIS A 31 8.19 4.08 3.10
CA HIS A 31 8.05 2.83 3.85
C HIS A 31 9.38 2.07 3.97
N ASN A 32 10.25 2.14 2.96
CA ASN A 32 11.60 1.58 2.99
C ASN A 32 12.63 2.44 3.75
N GLY A 33 12.27 3.67 4.10
CA GLY A 33 13.14 4.56 4.88
C GLY A 33 14.16 5.32 4.06
N GLU A 34 14.01 5.31 2.74
CA GLU A 34 14.76 6.15 1.79
C GLU A 34 14.28 7.61 1.85
N LYS A 35 13.03 7.83 2.30
CA LYS A 35 12.43 9.14 2.56
C LYS A 35 11.77 9.20 3.94
N PRO A 36 11.70 10.38 4.60
CA PRO A 36 10.94 10.55 5.83
C PRO A 36 9.44 10.45 5.58
N GLY A 37 8.65 10.04 6.59
CA GLY A 37 7.18 9.98 6.50
C GLY A 37 6.57 8.57 6.44
N GLY A 38 7.40 7.53 6.40
CA GLY A 38 6.93 6.14 6.44
C GLY A 38 6.25 5.77 7.75
N ALA A 39 5.23 4.90 7.68
CA ALA A 39 4.50 4.45 8.87
C ALA A 39 5.42 3.71 9.85
N LYS A 40 5.31 4.01 11.16
CA LYS A 40 6.16 3.38 12.19
C LYS A 40 6.10 1.85 12.16
N SER A 41 4.92 1.29 11.91
CA SER A 41 4.72 -0.16 11.87
C SER A 41 5.44 -0.83 10.71
N THR A 42 5.84 -0.13 9.65
CA THR A 42 6.52 -0.77 8.50
C THR A 42 8.03 -0.88 8.67
N ARG A 43 8.63 -0.30 9.72
CA ARG A 43 10.08 -0.33 9.94
C ARG A 43 10.65 -1.76 10.02
N ALA A 44 9.99 -2.65 10.77
CA ALA A 44 10.45 -4.01 11.00
C ALA A 44 10.29 -4.95 9.77
N GLY A 45 9.49 -4.56 8.78
CA GLY A 45 9.20 -5.38 7.60
C GLY A 45 9.98 -4.99 6.34
N ARG A 46 10.95 -4.08 6.44
CA ARG A 46 11.75 -3.64 5.29
C ARG A 46 12.68 -4.77 4.80
N PRO A 47 12.99 -4.85 3.49
CA PRO A 47 12.41 -4.06 2.42
C PRO A 47 10.97 -4.51 2.08
N TRP A 48 10.20 -3.54 1.60
CA TRP A 48 8.86 -3.70 1.07
C TRP A 48 8.89 -3.58 -0.45
N GLY A 49 8.14 -4.44 -1.13
CA GLY A 49 7.80 -4.31 -2.54
C GLY A 49 6.33 -3.97 -2.73
N VAL A 50 5.99 -3.30 -3.83
CA VAL A 50 4.60 -3.11 -4.25
C VAL A 50 4.08 -4.44 -4.76
N ALA A 51 3.02 -4.94 -4.13
CA ALA A 51 2.41 -6.22 -4.48
C ALA A 51 1.12 -6.03 -5.29
N ALA A 52 0.38 -4.95 -5.05
CA ALA A 52 -0.78 -4.55 -5.86
C ALA A 52 -1.01 -3.02 -5.79
N LEU A 53 -1.62 -2.48 -6.85
CA LEU A 53 -2.15 -1.12 -6.91
C LEU A 53 -3.58 -1.18 -7.45
N TYR A 54 -4.50 -0.48 -6.79
CA TYR A 54 -5.87 -0.32 -7.23
C TYR A 54 -6.17 1.16 -7.49
N GLY A 55 -6.95 1.43 -8.52
CA GLY A 55 -7.30 2.77 -8.98
C GLY A 55 -7.03 2.96 -10.47
N PRO A 56 -6.94 4.22 -10.94
CA PRO A 56 -7.02 5.45 -10.15
C PRO A 56 -8.45 5.75 -9.65
N TYR A 57 -8.55 6.30 -8.45
CA TYR A 57 -9.78 6.84 -7.86
C TYR A 57 -9.83 8.36 -8.02
N LYS A 58 -11.05 8.92 -8.12
CA LYS A 58 -11.24 10.35 -8.41
C LYS A 58 -10.85 11.25 -7.25
N ASN A 59 -11.01 10.75 -6.03
CA ASN A 59 -10.79 11.51 -4.81
C ASN A 59 -10.34 10.60 -3.65
N GLN A 60 -9.90 11.23 -2.56
CA GLN A 60 -9.43 10.54 -1.35
C GLN A 60 -10.51 9.65 -0.72
N SER A 61 -11.76 10.10 -0.73
CA SER A 61 -12.86 9.37 -0.10
C SER A 61 -13.13 8.04 -0.80
N GLU A 62 -13.20 8.04 -2.14
CA GLU A 62 -13.34 6.81 -2.94
C GLU A 62 -12.17 5.85 -2.68
N ALA A 63 -10.94 6.37 -2.63
CA ALA A 63 -9.77 5.55 -2.34
C ALA A 63 -9.79 4.97 -0.91
N GLN A 64 -10.28 5.71 0.09
CA GLN A 64 -10.39 5.22 1.47
C GLN A 64 -11.47 4.14 1.60
N THR A 65 -12.60 4.29 0.91
CA THR A 65 -13.62 3.23 0.85
C THR A 65 -13.04 1.94 0.25
N ALA A 66 -12.31 2.05 -0.86
CA ALA A 66 -11.63 0.90 -1.47
C ALA A 66 -10.51 0.33 -0.58
N GLU A 67 -9.76 1.18 0.12
CA GLU A 67 -8.72 0.74 1.06
C GLU A 67 -9.29 -0.06 2.22
N HIS A 68 -10.45 0.36 2.77
CA HIS A 68 -11.14 -0.38 3.83
C HIS A 68 -11.57 -1.76 3.34
N ASP A 69 -12.13 -1.85 2.14
CA ASP A 69 -12.49 -3.12 1.50
C ASP A 69 -11.26 -4.03 1.32
N VAL A 70 -10.19 -3.54 0.69
CA VAL A 70 -8.94 -4.30 0.52
C VAL A 70 -8.36 -4.74 1.88
N ARG A 71 -8.37 -3.87 2.89
CA ARG A 71 -7.87 -4.19 4.24
C ARG A 71 -8.65 -5.32 4.91
N SER A 72 -9.95 -5.44 4.64
CA SER A 72 -10.82 -6.45 5.24
C SER A 72 -10.51 -7.88 4.77
N HIS A 73 -9.88 -8.04 3.61
CA HIS A 73 -9.49 -9.35 3.07
C HIS A 73 -8.28 -9.95 3.82
N PRO A 74 -8.18 -11.29 3.89
CA PRO A 74 -6.98 -12.01 4.34
C PRO A 74 -5.73 -11.57 3.57
N ALA A 75 -4.56 -11.62 4.21
CA ALA A 75 -3.33 -11.02 3.66
C ALA A 75 -2.92 -11.58 2.29
N ASP A 76 -3.20 -12.85 2.04
CA ASP A 76 -2.99 -13.56 0.78
C ASP A 76 -4.00 -13.16 -0.31
N GLU A 77 -5.22 -12.79 0.07
CA GLU A 77 -6.27 -12.35 -0.85
C GLU A 77 -6.17 -10.86 -1.23
N ARG A 78 -5.45 -10.06 -0.44
CA ARG A 78 -5.16 -8.63 -0.72
C ARG A 78 -4.37 -8.40 -2.00
N LEU A 79 -3.86 -9.45 -2.64
CA LEU A 79 -3.00 -9.39 -3.81
C LEU A 79 -3.78 -9.55 -5.12
N GLY A 80 -5.11 -9.41 -5.08
CA GLY A 80 -5.99 -9.50 -6.24
C GLY A 80 -5.39 -8.77 -7.44
N ARG A 81 -5.27 -9.50 -8.57
CA ARG A 81 -4.48 -9.19 -9.77
C ARG A 81 -4.35 -7.69 -10.01
N ALA A 82 -3.12 -7.19 -9.98
CA ALA A 82 -2.78 -5.91 -10.61
C ALA A 82 -3.26 -5.98 -12.07
N THR A 83 -4.31 -5.23 -12.39
CA THR A 83 -4.71 -4.94 -13.77
C THR A 83 -3.70 -4.01 -14.41
#